data_AF-A0A2P5EP09-F1
#
_entry.id   AF-A0A2P5EP09-F1
#
_cell.length_a   1.000
_cell.length_b   1.000
_cell.length_c   1.000
_cell.angle_alpha   90.00
_cell.angle_beta   90.00
_cell.angle_gamma   90.00
#
_symmetry.space_group_name_H-M   'P 1'
#
loop_
_entity.id
_entity.type
_entity.pdbx_description
1 polymer ?
#
loop_
_entity_poly.entity_id
_entity_poly.type
_entity_poly.pdbx_seq_one_letter_code
_entity_poly.pdbx_strand_id
1 'polypeptide(L)'
;MLDKQLLGNFLSSRIPPKGSGPSKYLALHLRFEIDMLAHSFCEFGGGETERSELRAYRELHFPQDTKSLKNSKLASPTELRKRGRCPLTPEEAALVLAGLGFKRGTYIYLAGSHIYGGKSKMNSFTNLYPNLVTKETLLTPSELAPFQNFSSQGSWLMEVAN
;
A
#
# COMPACT_ATOMS: atom_id res chain seq x y z
N MET A 1 -13.46 17.26 7.97
CA MET A 1 -14.31 17.34 6.79
C MET A 1 -13.58 16.50 5.77
N LEU A 2 -14.07 15.30 5.45
CA LEU A 2 -13.75 14.71 4.15
C LEU A 2 -14.44 15.64 3.17
N ASP A 3 -13.65 16.47 2.50
CA ASP A 3 -14.21 17.53 1.68
C ASP A 3 -15.00 16.93 0.52
N LYS A 4 -16.12 17.57 0.16
CA LYS A 4 -16.91 17.22 -1.03
C LYS A 4 -16.06 17.30 -2.29
N GLN A 5 -14.97 18.06 -2.26
CA GLN A 5 -13.98 18.13 -3.34
C GLN A 5 -13.28 16.80 -3.62
N LEU A 6 -13.10 15.92 -2.62
CA LEU A 6 -12.32 14.69 -2.80
C LEU A 6 -13.18 13.47 -3.17
N LEU A 7 -14.45 13.44 -2.74
CA LEU A 7 -15.33 12.25 -2.84
C LEU A 7 -16.75 12.54 -3.34
N GLY A 8 -17.03 13.77 -3.78
CA GLY A 8 -18.31 14.16 -4.36
C GLY A 8 -19.51 13.91 -3.43
N ASN A 9 -20.69 13.71 -4.03
CA ASN A 9 -21.95 13.44 -3.32
C ASN A 9 -22.01 12.04 -2.67
N PHE A 10 -20.96 11.23 -2.80
CA PHE A 10 -21.00 9.78 -2.55
C PHE A 10 -21.04 9.40 -1.07
N LEU A 11 -20.50 10.24 -0.18
CA LEU A 11 -20.53 9.99 1.27
C LEU A 11 -21.80 10.50 1.97
N SER A 12 -22.65 11.26 1.28
CA SER A 12 -23.81 11.90 1.92
C SER A 12 -24.89 10.91 2.37
N SER A 13 -24.82 9.65 1.92
CA SER A 13 -25.81 8.60 2.18
C SER A 13 -25.31 7.44 3.07
N ARG A 14 -24.03 7.39 3.47
CA ARG A 14 -23.45 6.26 4.24
C ARG A 14 -22.75 6.63 5.54
N ILE A 15 -22.77 7.90 5.94
CA ILE A 15 -22.24 8.32 7.24
C ILE A 15 -23.38 8.25 8.28
N PRO A 16 -23.19 7.54 9.42
CA PRO A 16 -24.20 7.45 10.47
C PRO A 16 -24.53 8.84 11.05
N PRO A 17 -25.72 9.01 11.67
CA PRO A 17 -26.26 10.32 11.97
C PRO A 17 -25.36 11.12 12.91
N LYS A 18 -25.28 12.40 12.56
CA LYS A 18 -24.75 13.58 13.25
C LYS A 18 -24.57 13.41 14.76
N GLY A 19 -23.31 13.39 15.22
CA GLY A 19 -23.01 13.32 16.65
C GLY A 19 -21.57 13.52 17.11
N SER A 20 -20.59 13.97 16.30
CA SER A 20 -19.27 14.41 16.82
C SER A 20 -18.35 14.97 15.71
N GLY A 21 -18.36 16.29 15.51
CA GLY A 21 -17.33 17.01 14.74
C GLY A 21 -17.02 16.52 13.30
N PRO A 22 -16.05 17.15 12.61
CA PRO A 22 -15.57 16.64 11.33
C PRO A 22 -14.90 15.28 11.50
N SER A 23 -15.43 14.23 10.85
CA SER A 23 -14.73 12.94 10.74
C SER A 23 -13.33 13.17 10.14
N LYS A 24 -12.29 12.85 10.92
CA LYS A 24 -10.89 12.85 10.47
C LYS A 24 -10.53 11.43 10.05
N TYR A 25 -9.75 11.32 8.99
CA TYR A 25 -9.24 10.05 8.49
C TYR A 25 -7.74 10.17 8.22
N LEU A 26 -7.06 9.02 8.20
CA LEU A 26 -5.68 8.91 7.79
C LEU A 26 -5.65 8.38 6.35
N ALA A 27 -5.06 9.14 5.42
CA ALA A 27 -4.70 8.61 4.12
C ALA A 27 -3.32 7.94 4.24
N LEU A 28 -3.25 6.65 3.90
CA LEU A 28 -2.04 5.84 4.01
C LEU A 28 -1.74 5.20 2.66
N HIS A 29 -0.51 5.35 2.17
CA HIS A 29 -0.02 4.65 0.99
C HIS A 29 1.00 3.59 1.42
N LEU A 30 0.65 2.31 1.28
CA LEU A 30 1.57 1.21 1.54
C LEU A 30 2.20 0.77 0.21
N ARG A 31 3.47 1.12 0.00
CA ARG A 31 4.29 0.68 -1.14
C ARG A 31 4.73 -0.77 -0.99
N PHE A 32 3.78 -1.69 -0.81
CA PHE A 32 4.01 -3.12 -0.59
C PHE A 32 3.47 -3.97 -1.75
N GLU A 33 3.56 -3.43 -2.97
CA GLU A 33 3.28 -4.12 -4.22
C GLU A 33 4.45 -5.00 -4.70
N ILE A 34 4.17 -6.01 -5.53
CA ILE A 34 5.18 -6.96 -6.01
C ILE A 34 6.34 -6.30 -6.77
N ASP A 35 6.07 -5.26 -7.55
CA ASP A 35 7.09 -4.50 -8.29
C ASP A 35 8.01 -3.72 -7.34
N MET A 36 7.44 -3.10 -6.32
CA MET A 36 8.20 -2.40 -5.27
C MET A 36 9.06 -3.36 -4.47
N LEU A 37 8.52 -4.53 -4.09
CA LEU A 37 9.26 -5.56 -3.36
C LEU A 37 10.40 -6.12 -4.20
N ALA A 38 10.10 -6.48 -5.45
CA ALA A 38 11.08 -6.96 -6.41
C ALA A 38 12.22 -5.95 -6.59
N HIS A 39 11.91 -4.67 -6.83
CA HIS A 39 12.90 -3.62 -7.02
C HIS A 39 13.74 -3.32 -5.76
N SER A 40 13.19 -3.54 -4.55
CA SER A 40 13.89 -3.22 -3.30
C SER A 40 15.03 -4.17 -2.94
N PHE A 41 15.07 -5.38 -3.51
CA PHE A 41 16.02 -6.46 -3.14
C PHE A 41 15.99 -6.90 -1.67
N CYS A 42 14.96 -6.51 -0.93
CA CYS A 42 14.80 -6.86 0.47
C CYS A 42 14.11 -8.22 0.64
N GLU A 43 14.15 -8.74 1.86
CA GLU A 43 13.43 -9.94 2.27
C GLU A 43 12.40 -9.56 3.35
N PHE A 44 11.21 -10.16 3.28
CA PHE A 44 10.04 -9.82 4.11
C PHE A 44 9.48 -11.03 4.85
N GLY A 45 10.35 -12.01 5.09
CA GLY A 45 10.06 -13.21 5.89
C GLY A 45 9.24 -14.27 5.17
N GLY A 46 9.07 -14.19 3.84
CA GLY A 46 8.35 -15.20 3.06
C GLY A 46 9.19 -16.44 2.65
N GLY A 47 10.45 -16.50 3.07
CA GLY A 47 11.32 -17.65 2.82
C GLY A 47 11.69 -17.82 1.34
N GLU A 48 11.99 -19.06 0.94
CA GLU A 48 12.48 -19.34 -0.42
C GLU A 48 11.42 -19.09 -1.50
N THR A 49 10.15 -19.28 -1.17
CA THR A 49 9.03 -18.99 -2.09
C THR A 49 9.02 -17.52 -2.48
N GLU A 50 9.05 -16.61 -1.49
CA GLU A 50 9.10 -15.16 -1.73
C GLU A 50 10.36 -14.78 -2.54
N ARG A 51 11.53 -15.34 -2.18
CA ARG A 51 12.77 -15.08 -2.92
C ARG A 51 12.68 -15.50 -4.39
N SER A 52 12.10 -16.66 -4.66
CA SER A 52 11.96 -17.20 -6.01
C SER A 52 10.97 -16.37 -6.83
N GLU A 53 9.82 -16.03 -6.26
CA GLU A 53 8.80 -15.20 -6.91
C GLU A 53 9.34 -13.80 -7.24
N LEU A 54 9.96 -13.12 -6.28
CA LEU A 54 10.52 -11.79 -6.50
C LEU A 54 11.69 -11.83 -7.49
N ARG A 55 12.48 -12.92 -7.51
CA ARG A 55 13.53 -13.11 -8.51
C ARG A 55 12.96 -13.25 -9.92
N ALA A 56 11.97 -14.12 -10.09
CA ALA A 56 11.31 -14.30 -11.38
C ALA A 56 10.68 -12.99 -11.88
N TYR A 57 10.03 -12.25 -10.99
CA TYR A 57 9.47 -10.94 -11.32
C TYR A 57 10.55 -9.96 -11.80
N ARG A 58 11.69 -9.89 -11.11
CA ARG A 58 12.82 -9.03 -11.53
C ARG A 58 13.41 -9.43 -12.87
N GLU A 59 13.58 -10.72 -13.12
CA GLU A 59 14.14 -11.20 -14.38
C GLU A 59 13.24 -10.83 -15.56
N LEU A 60 11.92 -10.86 -15.36
CA LEU A 60 10.93 -10.51 -16.37
C LEU A 60 10.78 -9.00 -16.57
N HIS A 61 10.65 -8.24 -15.48
CA HIS A 61 10.27 -6.82 -15.53
C HIS A 61 11.43 -5.84 -15.37
N PHE A 62 12.55 -6.27 -14.76
CA PHE A 62 13.75 -5.45 -14.51
C PHE A 62 15.03 -6.14 -15.04
N PRO A 63 15.11 -6.47 -16.35
CA PRO A 63 16.21 -7.24 -16.91
C PRO A 63 17.55 -6.49 -16.87
N GLN A 64 17.54 -5.14 -16.96
CA GLN A 64 18.76 -4.33 -16.88
C GLN A 64 19.33 -4.33 -15.46
N ASP A 65 18.48 -4.14 -14.45
CA ASP A 65 18.86 -4.20 -13.04
C ASP A 65 19.45 -5.59 -12.73
N THR A 66 18.77 -6.65 -13.17
CA THR A 66 19.23 -8.03 -12.99
C THR A 66 20.61 -8.28 -13.61
N LYS A 67 20.89 -7.72 -14.79
CA LYS A 67 22.23 -7.79 -15.41
C LYS A 67 23.28 -7.02 -14.61
N SER A 68 22.96 -5.82 -14.14
CA SER A 68 23.84 -5.00 -13.31
C SER A 68 24.20 -5.70 -11.99
N LEU A 69 23.25 -6.43 -11.40
CA LEU A 69 23.43 -7.19 -10.16
C LEU A 69 24.33 -8.41 -10.31
N LYS A 70 24.32 -9.07 -11.47
CA LYS A 70 25.27 -10.15 -11.75
C LYS A 70 26.72 -9.65 -11.72
N ASN A 71 26.91 -8.36 -12.00
CA ASN A 71 28.22 -7.71 -12.08
C ASN A 71 28.59 -6.89 -10.83
N SER A 72 27.71 -6.81 -9.83
CA SER A 72 27.90 -5.99 -8.63
C SER A 72 27.61 -6.75 -7.34
N LYS A 73 28.30 -6.39 -6.26
CA LYS A 73 28.06 -6.97 -4.94
C LYS A 73 26.85 -6.30 -4.31
N LEU A 74 25.69 -6.96 -4.37
CA LEU A 74 24.47 -6.47 -3.73
C LEU A 74 24.66 -6.38 -2.20
N ALA A 75 24.18 -5.29 -1.61
CA ALA A 75 24.14 -5.14 -0.16
C ALA A 75 23.24 -6.23 0.47
N SER A 76 23.58 -6.71 1.66
CA SER A 76 22.74 -7.71 2.33
C SER A 76 21.35 -7.13 2.63
N PRO A 77 20.29 -7.97 2.70
CA PRO A 77 18.95 -7.51 3.04
C PRO A 77 18.90 -6.68 4.33
N THR A 78 19.70 -7.07 5.34
CA THR A 78 19.84 -6.32 6.59
C THR A 78 20.42 -4.93 6.39
N GLU A 79 21.42 -4.77 5.51
CA GLU A 79 22.04 -3.48 5.22
C GLU A 79 21.10 -2.56 4.45
N LEU A 80 20.37 -3.10 3.47
CA LEU A 80 19.32 -2.37 2.75
C LEU A 80 18.26 -1.83 3.72
N ARG A 81 17.84 -2.66 4.67
CA ARG A 81 16.84 -2.29 5.68
C ARG A 81 17.35 -1.20 6.62
N LYS A 82 18.59 -1.31 7.11
CA LYS A 82 19.24 -0.27 7.93
C LYS A 82 19.33 1.09 7.22
N ARG A 83 19.52 1.08 5.90
CA ARG A 83 19.58 2.30 5.07
C ARG A 83 18.21 2.86 4.69
N GLY A 84 17.10 2.27 5.16
CA GLY A 84 15.75 2.69 4.80
C GLY A 84 15.39 2.43 3.34
N ARG A 85 16.05 1.46 2.69
CA ARG A 85 15.79 1.10 1.28
C ARG A 85 14.68 0.07 1.11
N CYS A 86 14.23 -0.56 2.19
CA CYS A 86 13.15 -1.53 2.17
C CYS A 86 11.81 -0.86 2.49
N PRO A 87 10.72 -1.20 1.76
CA PRO A 87 9.38 -0.84 2.18
C PRO A 87 9.04 -1.45 3.55
N LEU A 88 8.10 -0.82 4.25
CA LEU A 88 7.51 -1.38 5.47
C LEU A 88 6.54 -2.49 5.09
N THR A 89 6.58 -3.60 5.83
CA THR A 89 5.48 -4.58 5.77
C THR A 89 4.20 -3.97 6.33
N PRO A 90 3.01 -4.50 5.98
CA PRO A 90 1.77 -4.03 6.59
C PRO A 90 1.80 -4.12 8.13
N GLU A 91 2.41 -5.15 8.69
CA GLU A 91 2.57 -5.28 10.15
C GLU A 91 3.42 -4.14 10.74
N GLU A 92 4.57 -3.84 10.12
CA GLU A 92 5.44 -2.76 10.58
C GLU A 92 4.77 -1.40 10.45
N ALA A 93 4.05 -1.15 9.36
CA ALA A 93 3.28 0.07 9.19
C ALA A 93 2.21 0.22 10.28
N ALA A 94 1.52 -0.86 10.65
CA ALA A 94 0.54 -0.84 11.74
C ALA A 94 1.19 -0.49 13.08
N LEU A 95 2.37 -1.06 13.38
CA LEU A 95 3.13 -0.76 14.59
C LEU A 95 3.61 0.70 14.63
N VAL A 96 4.08 1.24 13.50
CA VAL A 96 4.47 2.65 13.39
C VAL A 96 3.27 3.56 13.69
N LEU A 97 2.10 3.28 13.10
CA LEU A 97 0.89 4.06 13.39
C LEU A 97 0.48 3.98 14.86
N ALA A 98 0.62 2.80 15.49
CA ALA A 98 0.34 2.64 16.91
C ALA A 98 1.31 3.46 17.78
N GLY A 99 2.61 3.43 17.45
CA GLY A 99 3.63 4.23 18.11
C GLY A 99 3.42 5.75 17.97
N LEU A 100 2.84 6.19 16.85
CA LEU A 100 2.44 7.59 16.63
C LEU A 100 1.13 7.97 17.34
N GLY A 101 0.48 7.05 18.05
CA GLY A 101 -0.73 7.30 18.83
C GLY A 101 -2.04 7.16 18.07
N PHE A 102 -2.04 6.60 16.85
CA PHE A 102 -3.28 6.27 16.15
C PHE A 102 -3.97 5.09 16.83
N LYS A 103 -5.23 5.30 17.18
CA LYS A 103 -6.05 4.33 17.92
C LYS A 103 -6.73 3.34 16.97
N ARG A 104 -7.14 2.18 17.49
CA ARG A 104 -7.90 1.17 16.74
C ARG A 104 -9.14 1.72 16.01
N GLY A 105 -9.78 2.75 16.55
CA GLY A 105 -10.93 3.41 15.93
C GLY A 105 -10.59 4.36 14.77
N THR A 106 -9.32 4.59 14.45
CA THR A 106 -8.91 5.47 13.34
C THR A 106 -9.46 4.96 12.02
N TYR A 107 -10.18 5.81 11.28
CA TYR A 107 -10.56 5.54 9.90
C TYR A 107 -9.35 5.73 8.98
N ILE A 108 -9.00 4.69 8.23
CA ILE A 108 -7.85 4.69 7.32
C ILE A 108 -8.35 4.50 5.89
N TYR A 109 -7.99 5.45 5.01
CA TYR A 109 -8.04 5.24 3.58
C TYR A 109 -6.70 4.68 3.12
N LEU A 110 -6.69 3.43 2.65
CA LEU A 110 -5.51 2.78 2.11
C LEU A 110 -5.45 3.01 0.60
N ALA A 111 -4.54 3.90 0.21
CA ALA A 111 -4.17 4.17 -1.17
C ALA A 111 -3.14 3.15 -1.65
N GLY A 112 -3.21 2.83 -2.94
CA GLY A 112 -2.26 1.93 -3.61
C GLY A 112 -2.97 0.92 -4.49
N SER A 113 -2.25 -0.17 -4.75
CA SER A 113 -2.76 -1.29 -5.52
C SER A 113 -2.72 -2.59 -4.71
N HIS A 114 -2.55 -3.73 -5.38
CA HIS A 114 -2.58 -5.03 -4.72
C HIS A 114 -1.37 -5.21 -3.79
N ILE A 115 -1.64 -5.34 -2.50
CA ILE A 115 -0.62 -5.66 -1.49
C ILE A 115 -0.13 -7.09 -1.71
N TYR A 116 1.18 -7.28 -1.86
CA TYR A 116 1.82 -8.59 -2.00
C TYR A 116 1.49 -9.50 -0.80
N GLY A 117 1.12 -10.75 -1.07
CA GLY A 117 0.61 -11.69 -0.08
C GLY A 117 -0.85 -11.44 0.37
N GLY A 118 -1.50 -10.41 -0.18
CA GLY A 118 -2.93 -10.14 -0.04
C GLY A 118 -3.42 -10.10 1.40
N LYS A 119 -4.57 -10.74 1.66
CA LYS A 119 -5.20 -10.78 2.99
C LYS A 119 -4.27 -11.35 4.06
N SER A 120 -3.46 -12.36 3.74
CA SER A 120 -2.56 -12.99 4.71
C SER A 120 -1.57 -11.99 5.30
N LYS A 121 -0.91 -11.19 4.45
CA LYS A 121 0.01 -10.12 4.91
C LYS A 121 -0.71 -8.92 5.53
N MET A 122 -1.96 -8.66 5.14
CA MET A 122 -2.76 -7.55 5.69
C MET A 122 -3.43 -7.85 7.04
N ASN A 123 -3.54 -9.12 7.46
CA ASN A 123 -4.28 -9.50 8.67
C ASN A 123 -3.81 -8.74 9.93
N SER A 124 -2.50 -8.61 10.15
CA SER A 124 -1.97 -7.87 11.30
C SER A 124 -2.40 -6.40 11.29
N PHE A 125 -2.41 -5.78 10.10
CA PHE A 125 -2.84 -4.40 9.93
C PHE A 125 -4.35 -4.24 10.17
N THR A 126 -5.18 -5.05 9.53
CA THR A 126 -6.66 -4.94 9.61
C THR A 126 -7.21 -5.33 10.97
N ASN A 127 -6.52 -6.21 11.71
CA ASN A 127 -6.87 -6.52 13.10
C ASN A 127 -6.70 -5.30 14.02
N LEU A 128 -5.62 -4.53 13.82
CA LEU A 128 -5.32 -3.34 14.61
C LEU A 128 -6.11 -2.11 14.17
N TYR A 129 -6.38 -1.98 12.86
CA TYR A 129 -7.13 -0.88 12.27
C TYR A 129 -8.29 -1.42 11.40
N PRO A 130 -9.42 -1.82 12.01
CA PRO A 130 -10.55 -2.43 11.31
C PRO A 130 -11.34 -1.44 10.43
N ASN A 131 -11.24 -0.14 10.66
CA ASN A 131 -11.93 0.90 9.89
C ASN A 131 -11.15 1.26 8.61
N LEU A 132 -10.81 0.25 7.81
CA LEU A 132 -10.03 0.37 6.58
C LEU A 132 -10.94 0.50 5.36
N VAL A 133 -10.65 1.46 4.49
CA VAL A 133 -11.34 1.69 3.22
C VAL A 133 -10.30 1.76 2.10
N THR A 134 -10.54 1.08 0.99
CA THR A 134 -9.76 1.19 -0.26
C THR A 134 -10.60 1.85 -1.36
N LYS A 135 -9.98 2.20 -2.49
CA LYS A 135 -10.71 2.71 -3.66
C LYS A 135 -11.80 1.75 -4.14
N GLU A 136 -11.57 0.44 -4.09
CA GLU A 136 -12.53 -0.58 -4.51
C GLU A 136 -13.75 -0.65 -3.60
N THR A 137 -13.58 -0.37 -2.31
CA THR A 137 -14.70 -0.32 -1.35
C THR A 137 -15.44 1.02 -1.37
N LEU A 138 -14.78 2.08 -1.86
CA LEU A 138 -15.28 3.44 -1.83
C LEU A 138 -16.01 3.84 -3.10
N LEU A 139 -15.54 3.37 -4.26
CA LEU A 139 -16.06 3.75 -5.57
C LEU A 139 -16.99 2.67 -6.14
N THR A 140 -17.97 3.09 -6.94
CA THR A 140 -18.80 2.17 -7.70
C THR A 140 -18.03 1.50 -8.84
N PRO A 141 -18.51 0.35 -9.35
CA PRO A 141 -17.92 -0.25 -10.54
C PRO A 141 -17.82 0.70 -11.74
N SER A 142 -18.82 1.58 -11.93
CA SER A 142 -18.84 2.58 -13.01
C SER A 142 -17.79 3.67 -12.83
N GLU A 143 -17.55 4.13 -11.60
CA GLU A 143 -16.49 5.10 -11.29
C GLU A 143 -15.09 4.47 -11.38
N LEU A 144 -14.97 3.16 -11.09
CA LEU A 144 -13.72 2.42 -11.21
C LEU A 144 -13.38 2.00 -12.65
N ALA A 145 -14.40 1.81 -13.50
CA ALA A 145 -14.24 1.28 -14.86
C ALA A 145 -13.15 1.98 -15.69
N PRO A 146 -13.02 3.32 -15.69
CA PRO A 146 -11.96 4.00 -16.44
C PRO A 146 -10.54 3.67 -15.95
N PHE A 147 -10.40 3.19 -14.71
CA PHE A 147 -9.12 3.02 -14.02
C PHE A 147 -8.68 1.55 -13.84
N GLN A 148 -9.49 0.58 -14.26
CA GLN A 148 -9.25 -0.85 -13.98
C GLN A 148 -7.89 -1.35 -14.51
N ASN A 149 -7.42 -0.80 -15.64
CA ASN A 149 -6.15 -1.18 -16.27
C ASN A 149 -4.95 -0.31 -15.84
N PHE A 150 -5.16 0.63 -14.93
CA PHE A 150 -4.14 1.57 -14.46
C PHE A 150 -3.77 1.32 -13.00
N SER A 151 -4.03 0.13 -12.46
CA SER A 151 -3.89 -0.15 -11.02
C SER A 151 -2.50 0.17 -10.46
N SER A 152 -1.43 -0.05 -11.23
CA SER A 152 -0.04 0.32 -10.90
C SER A 152 0.36 1.74 -11.35
N GLN A 153 -0.28 2.30 -12.38
CA GLN A 153 -0.10 3.69 -12.81
C GLN A 153 -0.86 4.70 -11.93
N GLY A 154 -1.82 4.23 -11.13
CA GLY A 154 -2.65 5.02 -10.23
C GLY A 154 -1.88 5.62 -9.05
N SER A 155 -0.63 5.22 -8.80
CA SER A 155 0.24 5.91 -7.84
C SER A 155 0.79 7.24 -8.39
N TRP A 156 0.80 7.43 -9.71
CA TRP A 156 1.17 8.68 -10.39
C TRP A 156 -0.03 9.58 -10.72
N LEU A 157 -1.22 9.01 -10.92
CA LEU A 157 -2.40 9.80 -11.32
C LEU A 157 -3.02 10.65 -10.21
N MET A 158 -2.71 10.39 -8.93
CA MET A 158 -3.10 11.31 -7.84
C MET A 158 -2.20 12.55 -7.75
N GLU A 159 -1.14 12.65 -8.58
CA GLU A 159 -0.22 13.80 -8.62
C GLU A 159 -0.49 14.73 -9.82
N VAL A 160 -1.47 14.40 -10.69
CA VAL A 160 -1.79 15.17 -11.90
C VAL A 160 -3.29 15.51 -12.03
N ALA A 161 -3.95 15.79 -10.92
CA ALA A 161 -5.26 16.43 -10.92
C ALA A 161 -5.10 17.86 -10.39
N ASN A 162 -4.73 18.77 -11.29
CA ASN A 162 -4.99 20.20 -11.17
C ASN A 162 -5.93 20.61 -12.31
#